data_AF-A0A515A734-F1
#
_entry.id   AF-A0A515A734-F1
#
_cell.length_a   1.000
_cell.length_b   1.000
_cell.length_c   1.000
_cell.angle_alpha   90.00
_cell.angle_beta   90.00
_cell.angle_gamma   90.00
#
_symmetry.space_group_name_H-M   'P 1'
#
loop_
_entity.id
_entity.type
_entity.pdbx_description
1 polymer ?
#
loop_
_entity_poly.entity_id
_entity_poly.type
_entity_poly.pdbx_seq_one_letter_code
_entity_poly.pdbx_strand_id
1 'polypeptide(L)'
;MKAKSLFISKYGVGLLVVLFTVGGRQLSIAQLPIKELESGLKNNLDSLKEKTRKENLVNRIKQTDSLLSTTESLSGQQEIVVVDAYAIGHEKDKYLKKYAGIGDIIVVKVNNLQTLVNRAKCVDSQGKVIANCHEQEIALFLDGRKVQGVIPESGAPRPQDQKLQYHLIRNLENDEMWADLLGAPAIGPNFFNRPTELSVGLENEYPEVTTIKGNNKFNIIRIRSIRFIAFSILYIFLTVFLILLARKSNILRDSGIPTQGTNPKPYSLSRCQMAFWFFLVLGSFIYLWLITGAYDIINSSVLTLIGIGAGTALGAVAVDLNKQSDLPSIQENLKKLITEKKDVDANIQTLNAQITSNPLSPNNESLAQVKDVEKVRQDYLVNQISVEEQSLAPQVSEGFLKDILTDANGISFHRFQMATWTLVLGCLFIYSVWSRLSMPEFSATLLTLLGISAGTYLGFKIPEK
;
A
#
# COMPACT_ATOMS: atom_id res chain seq x y z
N MET A 1 26.25 -47.30 5.55
CA MET A 1 27.56 -46.96 4.94
C MET A 1 28.21 -45.85 5.76
N LYS A 2 29.54 -45.90 5.85
CA LYS A 2 30.45 -45.42 6.91
C LYS A 2 30.22 -44.01 7.49
N ALA A 3 30.15 -43.99 8.83
CA ALA A 3 30.54 -42.92 9.74
C ALA A 3 32.07 -42.93 9.99
N LYS A 4 32.62 -41.82 10.51
CA LYS A 4 33.86 -41.84 11.31
C LYS A 4 33.99 -40.60 12.21
N SER A 5 33.64 -40.77 13.47
CA SER A 5 34.38 -40.19 14.60
C SER A 5 35.40 -41.24 15.07
N LEU A 6 36.56 -40.83 15.56
CA LEU A 6 37.30 -41.62 16.54
C LEU A 6 38.35 -40.79 17.28
N PHE A 7 38.40 -41.09 18.57
CA PHE A 7 39.17 -40.49 19.65
C PHE A 7 40.29 -41.49 20.03
N ILE A 8 41.31 -41.00 20.76
CA ILE A 8 42.30 -41.72 21.61
C ILE A 8 43.62 -42.19 20.95
N SER A 9 44.76 -41.65 21.43
CA SER A 9 45.84 -42.36 22.15
C SER A 9 47.02 -41.39 22.43
N LYS A 10 47.30 -40.99 23.68
CA LYS A 10 48.27 -41.57 24.64
C LYS A 10 49.66 -41.90 24.05
N TYR A 11 50.66 -41.16 24.56
CA TYR A 11 52.11 -41.41 24.67
C TYR A 11 52.93 -41.77 23.42
N GLY A 12 54.10 -41.14 23.30
CA GLY A 12 55.30 -41.83 22.83
C GLY A 12 55.96 -41.26 21.57
N VAL A 13 57.02 -40.52 21.82
CA VAL A 13 58.15 -40.17 20.94
C VAL A 13 58.56 -41.30 19.97
N GLY A 14 58.80 -40.95 18.70
CA GLY A 14 59.70 -41.65 17.77
C GLY A 14 60.25 -40.58 16.81
N LEU A 15 61.53 -40.21 16.81
CA LEU A 15 62.76 -40.95 16.47
C LEU A 15 62.64 -41.72 15.15
N LEU A 16 63.12 -41.07 14.07
CA LEU A 16 63.37 -41.66 12.77
C LEU A 16 64.78 -42.28 12.78
N VAL A 17 64.87 -43.61 12.66
CA VAL A 17 66.13 -44.34 12.44
C VAL A 17 66.08 -44.94 11.04
N VAL A 18 67.09 -44.63 10.22
CA VAL A 18 67.39 -45.33 8.98
C VAL A 18 68.43 -46.41 9.29
N LEU A 19 68.11 -47.65 8.93
CA LEU A 19 68.90 -48.86 9.13
C LEU A 19 70.08 -48.96 8.17
N PHE A 20 71.22 -49.49 8.64
CA PHE A 20 71.98 -50.50 7.91
C PHE A 20 72.51 -51.58 8.88
N THR A 21 72.32 -52.83 8.45
CA THR A 21 72.78 -54.14 8.95
C THR A 21 74.30 -54.31 8.76
N VAL A 22 75.10 -55.24 9.31
CA VAL A 22 75.03 -56.43 10.19
C VAL A 22 76.50 -56.78 10.53
N GLY A 23 76.78 -57.37 11.71
CA GLY A 23 77.89 -58.34 11.83
C GLY A 23 79.11 -57.99 12.71
N GLY A 24 78.96 -58.15 14.03
CA GLY A 24 79.92 -58.88 14.87
C GLY A 24 81.23 -58.21 15.31
N ARG A 25 81.25 -57.66 16.54
CA ARG A 25 82.17 -58.03 17.65
C ARG A 25 82.02 -57.05 18.81
N GLN A 26 81.93 -57.59 20.02
CA GLN A 26 82.00 -56.84 21.28
C GLN A 26 83.42 -56.31 21.52
N LEU A 27 83.52 -55.08 22.04
CA LEU A 27 84.67 -54.60 22.81
C LEU A 27 84.18 -53.66 23.91
N SER A 28 84.65 -53.96 25.12
CA SER A 28 84.41 -53.30 26.40
C SER A 28 85.43 -52.17 26.63
N ILE A 29 85.08 -51.18 27.48
CA ILE A 29 85.88 -50.58 28.59
C ILE A 29 85.62 -49.06 28.81
N ALA A 30 85.24 -48.74 30.07
CA ALA A 30 85.45 -47.57 30.96
C ALA A 30 85.13 -46.12 30.49
N GLN A 31 84.22 -45.36 31.16
CA GLN A 31 84.36 -44.57 32.43
C GLN A 31 85.45 -43.49 32.35
N LEU A 32 85.25 -42.17 32.53
CA LEU A 32 84.45 -41.29 33.43
C LEU A 32 84.45 -39.83 32.81
N PRO A 33 84.03 -38.74 33.50
CA PRO A 33 82.68 -38.29 33.81
C PRO A 33 82.39 -36.86 33.23
N ILE A 34 81.22 -36.62 32.62
CA ILE A 34 80.78 -35.26 32.24
C ILE A 34 79.42 -35.02 32.88
N LYS A 35 79.41 -34.56 34.14
CA LYS A 35 78.18 -34.19 34.85
C LYS A 35 78.19 -32.78 35.45
N GLU A 36 79.30 -32.06 35.35
CA GLU A 36 79.44 -30.70 35.89
C GLU A 36 79.46 -29.59 34.83
N LEU A 37 79.55 -29.90 33.53
CA LEU A 37 79.55 -28.88 32.47
C LEU A 37 78.15 -28.53 31.93
N GLU A 38 77.16 -29.42 32.05
CA GLU A 38 75.81 -29.19 31.52
C GLU A 38 74.93 -28.30 32.40
N SER A 39 75.14 -28.30 33.72
CA SER A 39 74.30 -27.51 34.65
C SER A 39 74.60 -26.00 34.59
N GLY A 40 75.87 -25.62 34.41
CA GLY A 40 76.28 -24.22 34.27
C GLY A 40 75.85 -23.58 32.95
N LEU A 41 75.88 -24.34 31.85
CA LEU A 41 75.48 -23.83 30.53
C LEU A 41 73.97 -23.66 30.40
N LYS A 42 73.18 -24.55 31.02
CA LYS A 42 71.71 -24.48 30.97
C LYS A 42 71.17 -23.28 31.74
N ASN A 43 71.71 -23.01 32.94
CA ASN A 43 71.33 -21.86 33.74
C ASN A 43 71.67 -20.52 33.07
N ASN A 44 72.82 -20.43 32.39
CA ASN A 44 73.19 -19.22 31.63
C ASN A 44 72.38 -19.06 30.35
N LEU A 45 72.02 -20.14 29.66
CA LEU A 45 71.19 -20.08 28.47
C LEU A 45 69.74 -19.68 28.81
N ASP A 46 69.22 -20.16 29.93
CA ASP A 46 67.88 -19.80 30.40
C ASP A 46 67.83 -18.36 30.91
N SER A 47 68.88 -17.87 31.59
CA SER A 47 68.95 -16.45 32.00
C SER A 47 69.09 -15.49 30.81
N LEU A 48 69.85 -15.87 29.78
CA LEU A 48 69.97 -15.10 28.54
C LEU A 48 68.66 -15.09 27.76
N LYS A 49 67.98 -16.24 27.64
CA LYS A 49 66.64 -16.31 27.01
C LYS A 49 65.62 -15.46 27.75
N GLU A 50 65.64 -15.44 29.08
CA GLU A 50 64.74 -14.62 29.88
C GLU A 50 65.03 -13.12 29.71
N LYS A 51 66.31 -12.73 29.65
CA LYS A 51 66.72 -11.34 29.41
C LYS A 51 66.32 -10.85 28.01
N THR A 52 66.57 -11.64 26.97
CA THR A 52 66.14 -11.32 25.60
C THR A 52 64.61 -11.30 25.47
N ARG A 53 63.90 -12.16 26.21
CA ARG A 53 62.42 -12.16 26.24
C ARG A 53 61.88 -10.91 26.94
N LYS A 54 62.50 -10.45 28.03
CA LYS A 54 62.13 -9.22 28.74
C LYS A 54 62.44 -7.97 27.91
N GLU A 55 63.59 -7.90 27.25
CA GLU A 55 63.94 -6.78 26.35
C GLU A 55 62.99 -6.70 25.15
N ASN A 56 62.64 -7.85 24.54
CA ASN A 56 61.64 -7.89 23.47
C ASN A 56 60.23 -7.51 23.95
N LEU A 57 59.85 -7.86 25.20
CA LEU A 57 58.57 -7.45 25.78
C LEU A 57 58.54 -5.94 26.04
N VAL A 58 59.62 -5.38 26.59
CA VAL A 58 59.75 -3.94 26.86
C VAL A 58 59.75 -3.15 25.54
N ASN A 59 60.41 -3.65 24.50
CA ASN A 59 60.38 -3.00 23.19
C ASN A 59 58.99 -3.08 22.54
N ARG A 60 58.26 -4.20 22.70
CA ARG A 60 56.87 -4.28 22.26
C ARG A 60 55.98 -3.34 23.05
N ILE A 61 56.12 -3.24 24.38
CA ILE A 61 55.35 -2.30 25.21
C ILE A 61 55.64 -0.87 24.81
N LYS A 62 56.91 -0.49 24.60
CA LYS A 62 57.28 0.84 24.08
C LYS A 62 56.72 1.10 22.69
N GLN A 63 56.66 0.08 21.83
CA GLN A 63 56.07 0.18 20.51
C GLN A 63 54.54 0.32 20.59
N THR A 64 53.89 -0.42 21.49
CA THR A 64 52.46 -0.29 21.79
C THR A 64 52.13 1.06 22.41
N ASP A 65 52.95 1.60 23.32
CA ASP A 65 52.79 2.94 23.91
C ASP A 65 53.03 4.03 22.87
N SER A 66 54.00 3.85 21.96
CA SER A 66 54.23 4.78 20.84
C SER A 66 53.09 4.75 19.83
N LEU A 67 52.48 3.57 19.60
CA LEU A 67 51.28 3.39 18.80
C LEU A 67 50.06 3.98 19.50
N LEU A 68 49.93 3.80 20.82
CA LEU A 68 48.86 4.39 21.64
C LEU A 68 48.95 5.92 21.61
N SER A 69 50.15 6.49 21.75
CA SER A 69 50.39 7.94 21.70
C SER A 69 50.21 8.52 20.30
N THR A 70 50.49 7.75 19.24
CA THR A 70 50.17 8.18 17.86
C THR A 70 48.68 8.07 17.56
N THR A 71 47.96 7.07 18.09
CA THR A 71 46.48 7.04 18.03
C THR A 71 45.82 8.14 18.88
N GLU A 72 46.37 8.50 20.04
CA GLU A 72 45.89 9.66 20.83
C GLU A 72 46.19 11.00 20.13
N SER A 73 47.30 11.10 19.40
CA SER A 73 47.60 12.30 18.59
C SER A 73 46.70 12.46 17.36
N LEU A 74 46.13 11.36 16.86
CA LEU A 74 45.11 11.35 15.81
C LEU A 74 43.68 11.52 16.37
N SER A 75 43.46 11.34 17.68
CA SER A 75 42.16 11.57 18.33
C SER A 75 41.93 13.01 18.81
N GLY A 76 42.82 13.95 18.45
CA GLY A 76 42.62 15.38 18.70
C GLY A 76 41.59 16.03 17.78
N GLN A 77 41.07 15.33 16.78
CA GLN A 77 39.89 15.76 16.01
C GLN A 77 38.64 15.31 16.76
N GLN A 78 37.97 16.24 17.44
CA GLN A 78 36.64 15.99 18.00
C GLN A 78 35.73 15.46 16.89
N GLU A 79 35.29 14.20 17.01
CA GLU A 79 34.40 13.56 16.03
C GLU A 79 33.10 14.36 15.90
N ILE A 80 32.62 14.56 14.66
CA ILE A 80 31.33 15.22 14.41
C ILE A 80 30.25 14.22 14.80
N VAL A 81 29.50 14.53 15.85
CA VAL A 81 28.49 13.62 16.39
C VAL A 81 27.18 14.35 16.60
N VAL A 82 26.08 13.80 16.05
CA VAL A 82 24.72 14.24 16.35
C VAL A 82 24.33 13.72 17.72
N VAL A 83 24.09 14.64 18.67
CA VAL A 83 23.92 14.30 20.09
C VAL A 83 22.47 14.31 20.55
N ASP A 84 21.62 15.14 19.94
CA ASP A 84 20.22 15.32 20.33
C ASP A 84 19.41 15.95 19.20
N ALA A 85 18.10 15.72 19.19
CA ALA A 85 17.18 16.39 18.27
C ALA A 85 15.83 16.61 18.93
N TYR A 86 15.20 17.74 18.62
CA TYR A 86 13.91 18.10 19.18
C TYR A 86 13.07 18.99 18.29
N ALA A 87 11.74 18.92 18.42
CA ALA A 87 10.84 19.86 17.74
C ALA A 87 10.90 21.25 18.40
N ILE A 88 10.87 22.30 17.58
CA ILE A 88 10.83 23.68 18.06
C ILE A 88 9.60 23.89 18.97
N GLY A 89 9.75 24.63 20.07
CA GLY A 89 8.68 24.85 21.06
C GLY A 89 8.51 23.73 22.10
N HIS A 90 9.09 22.54 21.89
CA HIS A 90 9.05 21.41 22.83
C HIS A 90 10.38 21.17 23.55
N GLU A 91 11.25 22.18 23.60
CA GLU A 91 12.62 22.12 24.13
C GLU A 91 12.71 21.60 25.57
N LYS A 92 11.77 22.05 26.41
CA LYS A 92 11.71 21.74 27.84
C LYS A 92 10.77 20.57 28.16
N ASP A 93 10.00 20.10 27.18
CA ASP A 93 9.00 19.06 27.39
C ASP A 93 9.63 17.67 27.25
N LYS A 94 9.87 17.01 28.38
CA LYS A 94 10.51 15.68 28.41
C LYS A 94 9.80 14.63 27.54
N TYR A 95 8.49 14.77 27.33
CA TYR A 95 7.69 13.78 26.60
C TYR A 95 7.56 14.14 25.12
N LEU A 96 7.30 15.41 24.79
CA LEU A 96 7.07 15.84 23.41
C LEU A 96 8.35 16.22 22.66
N LYS A 97 9.48 16.40 23.37
CA LYS A 97 10.76 16.81 22.77
C LYS A 97 11.13 15.99 21.53
N LYS A 98 10.97 14.67 21.57
CA LYS A 98 11.40 13.74 20.51
C LYS A 98 10.31 13.43 19.48
N TYR A 99 9.30 14.27 19.34
CA TYR A 99 8.20 14.08 18.40
C TYR A 99 8.09 15.24 17.44
N ALA A 100 8.12 14.97 16.13
CA ALA A 100 7.82 15.95 15.08
C ALA A 100 7.13 15.27 13.90
N GLY A 101 6.15 15.92 13.29
CA GLY A 101 5.52 15.49 12.05
C GLY A 101 5.95 16.33 10.86
N ILE A 102 5.42 15.99 9.69
CA ILE A 102 5.50 16.87 8.51
C ILE A 102 4.82 18.21 8.86
N GLY A 103 5.49 19.31 8.48
CA GLY A 103 5.12 20.69 8.75
C GLY A 103 5.77 21.28 10.01
N ASP A 104 6.35 20.45 10.88
CA ASP A 104 7.05 20.92 12.08
C ASP A 104 8.54 21.23 11.78
N ILE A 105 9.13 22.14 12.56
CA ILE A 105 10.57 22.45 12.49
C ILE A 105 11.30 21.66 13.57
N ILE A 106 12.36 20.94 13.18
CA ILE A 106 13.23 20.21 14.10
C ILE A 106 14.56 20.95 14.27
N VAL A 107 15.09 20.90 15.49
CA VAL A 107 16.41 21.39 15.85
C VAL A 107 17.30 20.19 16.14
N VAL A 108 18.41 20.09 15.42
CA VAL A 108 19.40 19.02 15.55
C VAL A 108 20.65 19.60 16.20
N LYS A 109 21.05 19.02 17.33
CA LYS A 109 22.25 19.41 18.06
C LYS A 109 23.43 18.54 17.61
N VAL A 110 24.49 19.20 17.14
CA VAL A 110 25.66 18.55 16.56
C VAL A 110 26.91 19.00 17.29
N ASN A 111 27.62 18.05 17.91
CA ASN A 111 28.93 18.33 18.49
C ASN A 111 29.95 18.59 17.38
N ASN A 112 30.83 19.55 17.60
CA ASN A 112 31.80 20.02 16.61
C ASN A 112 31.17 20.44 15.26
N LEU A 113 30.00 21.10 15.31
CA LEU A 113 29.31 21.61 14.12
C LEU A 113 30.19 22.53 13.26
N GLN A 114 31.11 23.29 13.86
CA GLN A 114 32.02 24.17 13.12
C GLN A 114 32.87 23.40 12.10
N THR A 115 33.37 22.20 12.42
CA THR A 115 34.12 21.39 11.46
C THR A 115 33.24 20.93 10.29
N LEU A 116 31.99 20.55 10.55
CA LEU A 116 31.05 20.18 9.49
C LEU A 116 30.73 21.38 8.58
N VAL A 117 30.53 22.56 9.16
CA VAL A 117 30.28 23.80 8.41
C VAL A 117 31.50 24.21 7.58
N ASN A 118 32.69 24.03 8.13
CA ASN A 118 33.94 24.32 7.44
C ASN A 118 34.13 23.38 6.23
N ARG A 119 33.85 22.08 6.40
CA ARG A 119 33.83 21.11 5.30
C ARG A 119 32.80 21.47 4.22
N ALA A 120 31.58 21.82 4.63
CA ALA A 120 30.49 22.22 3.74
C ALA A 120 30.85 23.45 2.89
N LYS A 121 31.54 24.44 3.48
CA LYS A 121 31.98 25.68 2.81
C LYS A 121 33.36 25.59 2.18
N CYS A 122 33.99 24.42 2.17
CA CYS A 122 35.35 24.24 1.65
C CYS A 122 36.40 25.17 2.28
N VAL A 123 36.28 25.45 3.57
CA VAL A 123 37.24 26.26 4.33
C VAL A 123 38.01 25.40 5.34
N ASP A 124 39.28 25.71 5.55
CA ASP A 124 40.08 25.09 6.60
C ASP A 124 39.72 25.64 7.99
N SER A 125 40.40 25.15 9.04
CA SER A 125 40.20 25.62 10.42
C SER A 125 40.58 27.10 10.64
N GLN A 126 41.26 27.72 9.69
CA GLN A 126 41.71 29.11 9.71
C GLN A 126 40.84 30.01 8.81
N GLY A 127 39.81 29.44 8.16
CA GLY A 127 38.89 30.16 7.28
C GLY A 127 39.41 30.37 5.86
N LYS A 128 40.49 29.69 5.45
CA LYS A 128 41.03 29.77 4.10
C LYS A 128 40.37 28.73 3.19
N VAL A 129 40.00 29.16 1.99
CA VAL A 129 39.37 28.29 0.98
C VAL A 129 40.35 27.22 0.51
N ILE A 130 39.88 25.98 0.47
CA ILE A 130 40.60 24.80 0.02
C ILE A 130 40.43 24.68 -1.50
N ALA A 131 41.55 24.60 -2.24
CA ALA A 131 41.53 24.41 -3.68
C ALA A 131 40.98 23.01 -4.05
N ASN A 132 40.21 22.92 -5.14
CA ASN A 132 39.56 21.69 -5.64
C ASN A 132 38.46 21.10 -4.72
N CYS A 133 37.87 21.90 -3.84
CA CYS A 133 36.71 21.53 -3.05
C CYS A 133 35.45 22.22 -3.61
N HIS A 134 34.33 21.49 -3.67
CA HIS A 134 33.04 22.01 -4.10
C HIS A 134 32.17 22.21 -2.88
N GLU A 135 31.57 23.41 -2.74
CA GLU A 135 30.66 23.69 -1.64
C GLU A 135 29.47 22.72 -1.68
N GLN A 136 29.05 22.28 -0.50
CA GLN A 136 27.98 21.30 -0.33
C GLN A 136 27.04 21.75 0.78
N GLU A 137 25.77 21.41 0.65
CA GLU A 137 24.79 21.67 1.68
C GLU A 137 24.86 20.62 2.79
N ILE A 138 24.48 21.02 4.01
CA ILE A 138 24.34 20.10 5.14
C ILE A 138 22.93 19.52 5.10
N ALA A 139 22.83 18.29 4.64
CA ALA A 139 21.58 17.58 4.48
C ALA A 139 21.15 16.86 5.77
N LEU A 140 19.83 16.74 5.94
CA LEU A 140 19.20 15.92 6.97
C LEU A 140 19.09 14.46 6.49
N PHE A 141 19.42 13.51 7.37
CA PHE A 141 19.29 12.08 7.11
C PHE A 141 18.33 11.43 8.10
N LEU A 142 17.39 10.63 7.58
CA LEU A 142 16.43 9.84 8.35
C LEU A 142 16.56 8.35 7.97
N ASP A 143 16.79 7.47 8.95
CA ASP A 143 17.12 6.05 8.73
C ASP A 143 18.24 5.85 7.68
N GLY A 144 19.22 6.76 7.66
CA GLY A 144 20.34 6.76 6.70
C GLY A 144 20.02 7.31 5.31
N ARG A 145 18.80 7.78 5.05
CA ARG A 145 18.37 8.35 3.77
C ARG A 145 18.38 9.87 3.80
N LYS A 146 18.99 10.50 2.78
CA LYS A 146 18.98 11.95 2.58
C LYS A 146 17.55 12.44 2.33
N VAL A 147 17.11 13.45 3.07
CA VAL A 147 15.86 14.18 2.79
C VAL A 147 16.15 15.26 1.74
N GLN A 148 15.80 14.99 0.48
CA GLN A 148 16.05 15.93 -0.61
C GLN A 148 15.21 17.22 -0.47
N GLY A 149 15.76 18.34 -0.94
CA GLY A 149 15.09 19.65 -0.91
C GLY A 149 14.78 20.21 0.47
N VAL A 150 15.38 19.65 1.54
CA VAL A 150 15.26 20.16 2.92
C VAL A 150 16.59 20.72 3.38
N ILE A 151 16.69 22.04 3.35
CA ILE A 151 17.88 22.80 3.74
C ILE A 151 17.74 23.39 5.15
N PRO A 152 18.85 23.73 5.82
CA PRO A 152 18.79 24.42 7.10
C PRO A 152 18.09 25.79 6.99
N GLU A 153 17.14 26.10 7.88
CA GLU A 153 16.40 27.38 7.89
C GLU A 153 17.29 28.60 8.22
N SER A 154 16.80 29.79 7.81
CA SER A 154 17.49 31.10 7.81
C SER A 154 18.42 31.42 8.99
N GLY A 155 19.66 31.77 8.63
CA GLY A 155 20.71 32.22 9.56
C GLY A 155 22.06 31.50 9.42
N ALA A 156 22.23 30.64 8.41
CA ALA A 156 23.31 29.64 8.32
C ALA A 156 23.30 28.72 9.55
N PRO A 157 24.00 27.57 9.52
CA PRO A 157 24.31 26.87 10.76
C PRO A 157 24.98 27.88 11.69
N ARG A 158 24.40 28.19 12.85
CA ARG A 158 25.07 28.98 13.88
C ARG A 158 26.02 28.02 14.57
N PRO A 159 27.30 27.93 14.16
CA PRO A 159 28.14 26.82 14.60
C PRO A 159 28.47 26.98 16.09
N GLN A 160 28.46 28.23 16.57
CA GLN A 160 28.58 28.59 17.99
C GLN A 160 27.45 28.00 18.84
N ASP A 161 26.23 27.93 18.29
CA ASP A 161 25.06 27.39 18.99
C ASP A 161 24.97 25.85 18.89
N GLN A 162 25.83 25.22 18.07
CA GLN A 162 25.85 23.78 17.80
C GLN A 162 24.47 23.22 17.35
N LYS A 163 23.66 24.04 16.68
CA LYS A 163 22.28 23.73 16.31
C LYS A 163 22.05 23.97 14.82
N LEU A 164 21.40 23.01 14.19
CA LEU A 164 20.82 23.10 12.84
C LEU A 164 19.30 23.05 12.96
N GLN A 165 18.59 23.82 12.14
CA GLN A 165 17.12 23.81 12.12
C GLN A 165 16.65 23.37 10.74
N TYR A 166 15.75 22.38 10.67
CA TYR A 166 15.20 21.87 9.42
C TYR A 166 13.68 21.90 9.48
N HIS A 167 13.06 22.44 8.44
CA HIS A 167 11.62 22.34 8.25
C HIS A 167 11.28 21.02 7.57
N LEU A 168 10.50 20.15 8.24
CA LEU A 168 10.09 18.87 7.67
C LEU A 168 8.98 19.08 6.65
N ILE A 169 9.35 19.31 5.39
CA ILE A 169 8.41 19.50 4.29
C ILE A 169 8.43 18.33 3.33
N ARG A 170 7.27 18.06 2.73
CA ARG A 170 7.13 17.14 1.60
C ARG A 170 7.04 17.96 0.31
N ASN A 171 7.89 17.65 -0.66
CA ASN A 171 7.95 18.27 -1.98
C ASN A 171 8.12 17.18 -3.05
N LEU A 172 8.24 17.58 -4.32
CA LEU A 172 8.39 16.63 -5.43
C LEU A 172 9.70 15.84 -5.39
N GLU A 173 10.75 16.37 -4.75
CA GLU A 173 12.08 15.74 -4.68
C GLU A 173 12.17 14.66 -3.59
N ASN A 174 11.38 14.79 -2.52
CA ASN A 174 11.44 13.90 -1.36
C ASN A 174 10.15 13.09 -1.13
N ASP A 175 9.19 13.13 -2.05
CA ASP A 175 7.93 12.41 -1.93
C ASP A 175 8.15 10.90 -1.74
N GLU A 176 8.92 10.26 -2.63
CA GLU A 176 9.19 8.82 -2.54
C GLU A 176 9.85 8.42 -1.22
N MET A 177 10.73 9.28 -0.69
CA MET A 177 11.39 9.07 0.59
C MET A 177 10.40 9.12 1.75
N TRP A 178 9.49 10.11 1.76
CA TRP A 178 8.42 10.19 2.75
C TRP A 178 7.43 9.03 2.62
N ALA A 179 7.12 8.60 1.40
CA ALA A 179 6.29 7.42 1.14
C ALA A 179 6.93 6.14 1.71
N ASP A 180 8.22 5.92 1.49
CA ASP A 180 8.96 4.79 2.06
C ASP A 180 9.03 4.85 3.60
N LEU A 181 9.17 6.06 4.16
CA LEU A 181 9.28 6.25 5.61
C LEU A 181 7.92 6.14 6.30
N LEU A 182 6.86 6.72 5.75
CA LEU A 182 5.56 6.84 6.43
C LEU A 182 4.50 5.89 5.88
N GLY A 183 4.67 5.36 4.67
CA GLY A 183 3.78 4.40 4.04
C GLY A 183 3.83 3.01 4.67
N ALA A 184 2.88 2.18 4.26
CA ALA A 184 2.65 0.81 4.70
C ALA A 184 2.77 0.63 6.24
N PRO A 185 2.07 1.44 7.05
CA PRO A 185 2.21 1.38 8.50
C PRO A 185 1.76 0.02 9.05
N ALA A 186 2.61 -0.64 9.82
CA ALA A 186 2.18 -1.85 10.54
C ALA A 186 1.07 -1.50 11.54
N ILE A 187 0.02 -2.32 11.58
CA ILE A 187 -1.04 -2.17 12.59
C ILE A 187 -0.44 -2.55 13.94
N GLY A 188 -0.37 -1.59 14.86
CA GLY A 188 0.28 -1.79 16.16
C GLY A 188 0.67 -0.47 16.84
N PRO A 189 1.56 -0.53 17.85
CA PRO A 189 1.94 0.65 18.64
C PRO A 189 2.61 1.75 17.81
N ASN A 190 3.33 1.37 16.74
CA ASN A 190 4.05 2.29 15.85
C ASN A 190 3.19 2.77 14.66
N PHE A 191 1.86 2.69 14.77
CA PHE A 191 0.96 3.15 13.70
C PHE A 191 0.93 4.69 13.61
N PHE A 192 0.86 5.38 14.75
CA PHE A 192 0.74 6.84 14.80
C PHE A 192 2.09 7.56 14.72
N ASN A 193 3.15 6.87 15.10
CA ASN A 193 4.50 7.39 15.22
C ASN A 193 5.50 6.33 14.76
N ARG A 194 6.53 6.78 14.04
CA ARG A 194 7.61 5.94 13.56
C ARG A 194 8.90 6.32 14.28
N PRO A 195 9.51 5.41 15.05
CA PRO A 195 10.86 5.59 15.56
C PRO A 195 11.86 5.59 14.41
N THR A 196 12.58 6.68 14.24
CA THR A 196 13.48 6.97 13.13
C THR A 196 14.85 7.37 13.66
N GLU A 197 15.91 6.86 13.03
CA GLU A 197 17.27 7.32 13.26
C GLU A 197 17.49 8.67 12.59
N LEU A 198 18.05 9.64 13.30
CA LEU A 198 18.23 11.01 12.81
C LEU A 198 19.71 11.36 12.81
N SER A 199 20.21 11.82 11.66
CA SER A 199 21.56 12.36 11.54
C SER A 199 21.62 13.53 10.56
N VAL A 200 22.78 14.16 10.46
CA VAL A 200 23.11 15.16 9.44
C VAL A 200 24.40 14.76 8.75
N GLY A 201 24.63 15.27 7.54
CA GLY A 201 25.86 15.02 6.80
C GLY A 201 25.95 15.94 5.60
N LEU A 202 27.05 15.85 4.86
CA LEU A 202 27.17 16.54 3.59
C LEU A 202 26.30 15.84 2.53
N GLU A 203 25.79 16.62 1.59
CA GLU A 203 24.81 16.15 0.62
C GLU A 203 25.22 14.88 -0.16
N ASN A 204 26.51 14.75 -0.49
CA ASN A 204 27.05 13.66 -1.32
C ASN A 204 27.86 12.63 -0.52
N GLU A 205 27.75 12.65 0.80
CA GLU A 205 28.48 11.77 1.70
C GLU A 205 27.54 10.94 2.58
N TYR A 206 28.11 10.01 3.35
CA TYR A 206 27.39 9.26 4.36
C TYR A 206 27.01 10.17 5.55
N PRO A 207 25.91 9.85 6.27
CA PRO A 207 25.53 10.59 7.46
C PRO A 207 26.64 10.52 8.53
N GLU A 208 26.79 11.60 9.28
CA GLU A 208 27.67 11.66 10.44
C GLU A 208 27.18 10.73 11.55
N VAL A 209 28.04 10.41 12.50
CA VAL A 209 27.69 9.52 13.61
C VAL A 209 26.61 10.14 14.47
N THR A 210 25.56 9.38 14.81
CA THR A 210 24.46 9.84 15.66
C THR A 210 24.28 8.99 16.91
N THR A 211 23.94 9.64 18.03
CA THR A 211 23.48 9.00 19.27
C THR A 211 21.97 8.68 19.22
N ILE A 212 21.26 9.20 18.20
CA ILE A 212 19.81 9.07 18.02
C ILE A 212 19.51 7.78 17.24
N LYS A 213 19.94 6.64 17.79
CA LYS A 213 19.77 5.31 17.19
C LYS A 213 19.43 4.27 18.27
N GLY A 214 19.04 3.06 17.83
CA GLY A 214 18.67 1.97 18.75
C GLY A 214 17.53 2.36 19.70
N ASN A 215 17.81 2.40 21.01
CA ASN A 215 16.83 2.73 22.05
C ASN A 215 16.53 4.25 22.18
N ASN A 216 17.30 5.11 21.49
CA ASN A 216 17.22 6.56 21.58
C ASN A 216 16.71 7.21 20.28
N LYS A 217 15.81 6.54 19.55
CA LYS A 217 15.28 7.05 18.27
C LYS A 217 14.41 8.30 18.44
N PHE A 218 14.36 9.11 17.38
CA PHE A 218 13.46 10.24 17.25
C PHE A 218 12.13 9.76 16.64
N ASN A 219 11.00 10.21 17.18
CA ASN A 219 9.70 9.72 16.72
C ASN A 219 9.10 10.68 15.70
N ILE A 220 9.02 10.25 14.44
CA ILE A 220 8.27 10.99 13.43
C ILE A 220 6.79 10.72 13.61
N ILE A 221 5.99 11.77 13.79
CA ILE A 221 4.53 11.67 13.89
C ILE A 221 4.00 11.39 12.49
N ARG A 222 3.45 10.18 12.29
CA ARG A 222 2.80 9.79 11.04
C ARG A 222 1.40 10.36 10.97
N ILE A 223 0.61 10.19 12.03
CA ILE A 223 -0.76 10.71 12.11
C ILE A 223 -1.03 11.21 13.52
N ARG A 224 -1.61 12.41 13.63
CA ARG A 224 -2.08 12.95 14.91
C ARG A 224 -3.32 12.18 15.39
N SER A 225 -3.18 11.38 16.46
CA SER A 225 -4.19 10.39 16.90
C SER A 225 -5.59 10.97 17.15
N ILE A 226 -5.71 12.16 17.75
CA ILE A 226 -7.02 12.78 18.03
C ILE A 226 -7.75 13.11 16.71
N ARG A 227 -7.04 13.71 15.74
CA ARG A 227 -7.62 14.02 14.41
C ARG A 227 -8.00 12.73 13.70
N PHE A 228 -7.14 11.72 13.72
CA PHE A 228 -7.43 10.42 13.13
C PHE A 228 -8.70 9.78 13.66
N ILE A 229 -8.87 9.73 14.99
CA ILE A 229 -10.05 9.13 15.63
C ILE A 229 -11.30 9.93 15.24
N ALA A 230 -11.26 11.26 15.32
CA ALA A 230 -12.41 12.11 14.99
C ALA A 230 -12.87 11.92 13.53
N PHE A 231 -11.94 11.96 12.57
CA PHE A 231 -12.26 11.76 11.16
C PHE A 231 -12.62 10.32 10.82
N SER A 232 -12.06 9.33 11.53
CA SER A 232 -12.47 7.92 11.39
C SER A 232 -13.90 7.70 11.87
N ILE A 233 -14.28 8.29 13.01
CA ILE A 233 -15.66 8.25 13.51
C ILE A 233 -16.61 8.90 12.51
N LEU A 234 -16.26 10.07 11.97
CA LEU A 234 -17.06 10.74 10.95
C LEU A 234 -17.22 9.89 9.69
N TYR A 235 -16.14 9.30 9.19
CA TYR A 235 -16.17 8.41 8.02
C TYR A 235 -17.06 7.17 8.25
N ILE A 236 -16.91 6.52 9.41
CA ILE A 236 -17.74 5.37 9.80
C ILE A 236 -19.20 5.79 9.92
N PHE A 237 -19.48 6.93 10.55
CA PHE A 237 -20.83 7.48 10.67
C PHE A 237 -21.47 7.71 9.30
N LEU A 238 -20.78 8.38 8.37
CA LEU A 238 -21.28 8.62 7.01
C LEU A 238 -21.51 7.31 6.24
N THR A 239 -20.63 6.32 6.42
CA THR A 239 -20.76 5.01 5.78
C THR A 239 -21.98 4.25 6.32
N VAL A 240 -22.14 4.19 7.64
CA VAL A 240 -23.30 3.57 8.30
C VAL A 240 -24.57 4.31 7.92
N PHE A 241 -24.56 5.64 7.89
CA PHE A 241 -25.69 6.46 7.47
C PHE A 241 -26.09 6.16 6.02
N LEU A 242 -25.14 6.05 5.09
CA LEU A 242 -25.42 5.63 3.72
C LEU A 242 -26.01 4.22 3.69
N ILE A 243 -25.48 3.25 4.44
CA ILE A 243 -26.02 1.89 4.49
C ILE A 243 -27.46 1.89 5.00
N LEU A 244 -27.76 2.67 6.04
CA LEU A 244 -29.12 2.83 6.56
C LEU A 244 -30.05 3.43 5.51
N LEU A 245 -29.61 4.48 4.79
CA LEU A 245 -30.36 5.05 3.68
C LEU A 245 -30.53 4.05 2.53
N ALA A 246 -29.51 3.28 2.18
CA ALA A 246 -29.57 2.27 1.12
C ALA A 246 -30.53 1.12 1.45
N ARG A 247 -30.74 0.82 2.74
CA ARG A 247 -31.72 -0.19 3.18
C ARG A 247 -33.13 0.36 3.26
N LYS A 248 -33.32 1.60 3.74
CA LYS A 248 -34.63 2.21 3.98
C LYS A 248 -35.19 3.02 2.80
N SER A 249 -34.34 3.43 1.86
CA SER A 249 -34.71 4.26 0.72
C SER A 249 -34.28 3.62 -0.60
N ASN A 250 -34.70 4.23 -1.70
CA ASN A 250 -34.34 3.81 -3.06
C ASN A 250 -33.07 4.52 -3.60
N ILE A 251 -32.26 5.14 -2.73
CA ILE A 251 -31.09 5.93 -3.16
C ILE A 251 -30.09 5.12 -4.00
N LEU A 252 -29.85 3.84 -3.65
CA LEU A 252 -28.98 2.93 -4.41
C LEU A 252 -29.75 1.89 -5.24
N ARG A 253 -31.08 2.00 -5.35
CA ARG A 253 -31.94 1.01 -6.03
C ARG A 253 -32.40 1.54 -7.38
N ASP A 254 -32.62 0.64 -8.34
CA ASP A 254 -33.08 1.02 -9.68
C ASP A 254 -34.46 1.69 -9.64
N SER A 255 -34.71 2.55 -10.63
CA SER A 255 -36.02 3.13 -10.87
C SER A 255 -36.88 2.11 -11.64
N GLY A 256 -38.20 2.14 -11.45
CA GLY A 256 -39.08 1.13 -12.05
C GLY A 256 -40.48 1.10 -11.45
N ILE A 257 -41.31 0.19 -11.96
CA ILE A 257 -42.70 0.00 -11.56
C ILE A 257 -42.77 -0.20 -10.04
N PRO A 258 -43.67 0.51 -9.34
CA PRO A 258 -43.89 0.29 -7.92
C PRO A 258 -44.20 -1.19 -7.67
N THR A 259 -43.41 -1.84 -6.82
CA THR A 259 -43.72 -3.19 -6.35
C THR A 259 -45.03 -3.14 -5.55
N GLN A 260 -45.98 -4.00 -5.89
CA GLN A 260 -47.18 -4.21 -5.08
C GLN A 260 -46.74 -4.91 -3.79
N GLY A 261 -46.53 -4.17 -2.70
CA GLY A 261 -46.16 -4.69 -1.38
C GLY A 261 -44.94 -4.01 -0.73
N THR A 262 -44.44 -4.60 0.37
CA THR A 262 -43.26 -4.13 1.13
C THR A 262 -41.92 -4.58 0.55
N ASN A 263 -41.94 -5.32 -0.56
CA ASN A 263 -40.74 -5.87 -1.18
C ASN A 263 -39.93 -4.77 -1.89
N PRO A 264 -38.64 -4.64 -1.57
CA PRO A 264 -37.86 -3.51 -2.04
C PRO A 264 -37.29 -3.75 -3.45
N LYS A 265 -37.01 -2.66 -4.18
CA LYS A 265 -36.51 -2.70 -5.57
C LYS A 265 -35.06 -3.21 -5.66
N PRO A 266 -34.61 -3.80 -6.78
CA PRO A 266 -33.22 -4.25 -6.94
C PRO A 266 -32.20 -3.13 -6.77
N TYR A 267 -31.00 -3.47 -6.28
CA TYR A 267 -29.86 -2.55 -6.25
C TYR A 267 -29.34 -2.22 -7.65
N SER A 268 -29.01 -0.94 -7.86
CA SER A 268 -28.46 -0.43 -9.11
C SER A 268 -26.95 -0.51 -9.09
N LEU A 269 -26.36 -1.28 -10.02
CA LEU A 269 -24.90 -1.44 -10.13
C LEU A 269 -24.19 -0.09 -10.24
N SER A 270 -24.63 0.81 -11.13
CA SER A 270 -23.96 2.10 -11.36
C SER A 270 -24.06 3.05 -10.17
N ARG A 271 -25.18 3.05 -9.44
CA ARG A 271 -25.32 3.85 -8.20
C ARG A 271 -24.46 3.30 -7.07
N CYS A 272 -24.39 1.97 -6.95
CA CYS A 272 -23.51 1.30 -6.00
C CYS A 272 -22.02 1.58 -6.31
N GLN A 273 -21.62 1.56 -7.57
CA GLN A 273 -20.26 1.93 -8.00
C GLN A 273 -19.94 3.40 -7.70
N MET A 274 -20.86 4.32 -7.98
CA MET A 274 -20.70 5.73 -7.64
C MET A 274 -20.49 5.91 -6.12
N ALA A 275 -21.31 5.26 -5.31
CA ALA A 275 -21.17 5.28 -3.85
C ALA A 275 -19.83 4.68 -3.39
N PHE A 276 -19.43 3.54 -3.97
CA PHE A 276 -18.15 2.90 -3.69
C PHE A 276 -16.96 3.84 -3.96
N TRP A 277 -16.87 4.41 -5.16
CA TRP A 277 -15.78 5.32 -5.54
C TRP A 277 -15.78 6.59 -4.70
N PHE A 278 -16.96 7.16 -4.42
CA PHE A 278 -17.07 8.33 -3.56
C PHE A 278 -16.49 8.06 -2.16
N PHE A 279 -16.90 6.98 -1.50
CA PHE A 279 -16.40 6.64 -0.16
C PHE A 279 -14.93 6.21 -0.15
N LEU A 280 -14.45 5.57 -1.22
CA LEU A 280 -13.05 5.20 -1.36
C LEU A 280 -12.16 6.44 -1.51
N VAL A 281 -12.54 7.38 -2.37
CA VAL A 281 -11.80 8.63 -2.59
C VAL A 281 -11.89 9.53 -1.37
N LEU A 282 -13.07 9.68 -0.75
CA LEU A 282 -13.24 10.46 0.47
C LEU A 282 -12.36 9.92 1.61
N GLY A 283 -12.39 8.61 1.86
CA GLY A 283 -11.58 7.99 2.90
C GLY A 283 -10.08 8.13 2.63
N SER A 284 -9.67 7.97 1.36
CA SER A 284 -8.28 8.14 0.94
C SER A 284 -7.81 9.59 1.07
N PHE A 285 -8.64 10.55 0.67
CA PHE A 285 -8.36 11.98 0.82
C PHE A 285 -8.14 12.35 2.29
N ILE A 286 -9.07 11.93 3.17
CA ILE A 286 -8.95 12.15 4.62
C ILE A 286 -7.66 11.51 5.17
N TYR A 287 -7.37 10.26 4.80
CA TYR A 287 -6.18 9.55 5.25
C TYR A 287 -4.87 10.26 4.83
N LEU A 288 -4.77 10.63 3.55
CA LEU A 288 -3.57 11.30 3.01
C LEU A 288 -3.41 12.71 3.58
N TRP A 289 -4.49 13.47 3.72
CA TRP A 289 -4.45 14.79 4.35
C TRP A 289 -4.02 14.72 5.81
N LEU A 290 -4.45 13.69 6.56
CA LEU A 290 -4.06 13.50 7.95
C LEU A 290 -2.59 13.14 8.14
N ILE A 291 -1.93 12.55 7.13
CA ILE A 291 -0.51 12.18 7.15
C ILE A 291 0.36 13.32 6.62
N THR A 292 0.03 13.81 5.43
CA THR A 292 0.88 14.74 4.68
C THR A 292 0.57 16.20 4.97
N GLY A 293 -0.63 16.51 5.47
CA GLY A 293 -1.13 17.88 5.63
C GLY A 293 -1.49 18.57 4.31
N ALA A 294 -1.20 17.96 3.16
CA ALA A 294 -1.54 18.51 1.84
C ALA A 294 -3.03 18.36 1.56
N TYR A 295 -3.65 19.37 0.93
CA TYR A 295 -5.05 19.31 0.48
C TYR A 295 -5.15 19.18 -1.06
N ASP A 296 -4.08 19.48 -1.79
CA ASP A 296 -4.00 19.33 -3.23
C ASP A 296 -3.44 17.95 -3.60
N ILE A 297 -4.23 16.89 -3.34
CA ILE A 297 -3.81 15.48 -3.51
C ILE A 297 -4.59 14.77 -4.63
N ILE A 298 -5.72 15.33 -5.07
CA ILE A 298 -6.58 14.69 -6.07
C ILE A 298 -5.98 14.92 -7.46
N ASN A 299 -5.51 13.85 -8.09
CA ASN A 299 -4.97 13.91 -9.44
C ASN A 299 -6.05 13.79 -10.52
N SER A 300 -5.66 14.02 -11.78
CA SER A 300 -6.55 13.91 -12.94
C SER A 300 -7.12 12.50 -13.12
N SER A 301 -6.33 11.46 -12.83
CA SER A 301 -6.75 10.06 -12.97
C SER A 301 -7.96 9.73 -12.09
N VAL A 302 -7.95 10.17 -10.82
CA VAL A 302 -9.04 9.99 -9.87
C VAL A 302 -10.26 10.81 -10.26
N LEU A 303 -10.06 12.04 -10.73
CA LEU A 303 -11.15 12.88 -11.23
C LEU A 303 -11.86 12.23 -12.43
N THR A 304 -11.09 11.70 -13.39
CA THR A 304 -11.64 10.95 -14.53
C THR A 304 -12.38 9.70 -14.08
N LEU A 305 -11.84 8.95 -13.12
CA LEU A 305 -12.49 7.74 -12.60
C LEU A 305 -13.86 8.03 -11.96
N ILE A 306 -13.94 9.07 -11.12
CA ILE A 306 -15.22 9.53 -10.56
C ILE A 306 -16.15 10.01 -11.68
N GLY A 307 -15.62 10.73 -12.68
CA GLY A 307 -16.35 11.21 -13.84
C GLY A 307 -17.00 10.08 -14.65
N ILE A 308 -16.27 8.98 -14.90
CA ILE A 308 -16.81 7.79 -15.57
C ILE A 308 -17.94 7.17 -14.72
N GLY A 309 -17.72 7.00 -13.41
CA GLY A 309 -18.73 6.46 -12.51
C GLY A 309 -20.01 7.31 -12.47
N ALA A 310 -19.86 8.63 -12.35
CA ALA A 310 -20.97 9.59 -12.34
C ALA A 310 -21.71 9.64 -13.68
N GLY A 311 -20.99 9.70 -14.81
CA GLY A 311 -21.56 9.70 -16.15
C GLY A 311 -22.37 8.42 -16.42
N THR A 312 -21.87 7.28 -15.95
CA THR A 312 -22.57 5.99 -16.06
C THR A 312 -23.84 5.95 -15.19
N ALA A 313 -23.77 6.45 -13.96
CA ALA A 313 -24.94 6.52 -13.08
C ALA A 313 -26.04 7.42 -13.67
N LEU A 314 -25.67 8.61 -14.17
CA LEU A 314 -26.61 9.54 -14.79
C LEU A 314 -27.20 8.98 -16.08
N GLY A 315 -26.39 8.35 -16.94
CA GLY A 315 -26.87 7.67 -18.14
C GLY A 315 -27.87 6.56 -17.81
N ALA A 316 -27.60 5.76 -16.78
CA ALA A 316 -28.49 4.69 -16.34
C ALA A 316 -29.83 5.25 -15.83
N VAL A 317 -29.81 6.38 -15.11
CA VAL A 317 -31.03 7.07 -14.66
C VAL A 317 -31.84 7.61 -15.83
N ALA A 318 -31.20 8.21 -16.84
CA ALA A 318 -31.88 8.71 -18.02
C ALA A 318 -32.61 7.59 -18.79
N VAL A 319 -31.99 6.42 -18.93
CA VAL A 319 -32.61 5.24 -19.53
C VAL A 319 -33.81 4.76 -18.71
N ASP A 320 -33.69 4.73 -17.38
CA ASP A 320 -34.79 4.30 -16.52
C ASP A 320 -35.98 5.28 -16.57
N LEU A 321 -35.73 6.58 -16.67
CA LEU A 321 -36.77 7.60 -16.83
C LEU A 321 -37.53 7.44 -18.14
N ASN A 322 -36.83 7.15 -19.25
CA ASN A 322 -37.47 6.84 -20.53
C ASN A 322 -38.36 5.59 -20.43
N LYS A 323 -37.86 4.51 -19.84
CA LYS A 323 -38.68 3.31 -19.59
C LYS A 323 -39.91 3.63 -18.74
N GLN A 324 -39.76 4.50 -17.74
CA GLN A 324 -40.85 4.90 -16.87
C GLN A 324 -41.89 5.77 -17.57
N SER A 325 -41.50 6.60 -18.54
CA SER A 325 -42.45 7.36 -19.38
C SER A 325 -43.22 6.48 -20.36
N ASP A 326 -42.67 5.33 -20.76
CA ASP A 326 -43.34 4.38 -21.66
C ASP A 326 -44.35 3.47 -20.92
N LEU A 327 -44.32 3.42 -19.58
CA LEU A 327 -45.23 2.57 -18.80
C LEU A 327 -46.72 2.81 -19.07
N PRO A 328 -47.24 4.05 -19.14
CA PRO A 328 -48.66 4.28 -19.38
C PRO A 328 -49.13 3.80 -20.76
N SER A 329 -48.30 3.93 -21.80
CA SER A 329 -48.64 3.45 -23.14
C SER A 329 -48.64 1.93 -23.21
N ILE A 330 -47.68 1.26 -22.56
CA ILE A 330 -47.66 -0.19 -22.42
C ILE A 330 -48.90 -0.69 -21.65
N GLN A 331 -49.28 -0.01 -20.56
CA GLN A 331 -50.50 -0.36 -19.82
C GLN A 331 -51.78 -0.17 -20.65
N GLU A 332 -51.82 0.85 -21.51
CA GLU A 332 -52.95 1.09 -22.42
C GLU A 332 -53.02 0.02 -23.51
N ASN A 333 -51.89 -0.33 -24.12
CA ASN A 333 -51.81 -1.40 -25.12
C ASN A 333 -52.22 -2.74 -24.53
N LEU A 334 -51.78 -3.05 -23.31
CA LEU A 334 -52.12 -4.32 -22.66
C LEU A 334 -53.64 -4.42 -22.44
N LYS A 335 -54.28 -3.32 -22.01
CA LYS A 335 -55.74 -3.26 -21.87
C LYS A 335 -56.46 -3.46 -23.20
N LYS A 336 -55.94 -2.87 -24.29
CA LYS A 336 -56.50 -3.05 -25.64
C LYS A 336 -56.39 -4.51 -26.08
N LEU A 337 -55.22 -5.13 -25.94
CA LEU A 337 -54.98 -6.53 -26.30
C LEU A 337 -55.86 -7.48 -25.48
N ILE A 338 -56.02 -7.25 -24.18
CA ILE A 338 -56.91 -8.04 -23.32
C ILE A 338 -58.38 -7.90 -23.77
N THR A 339 -58.79 -6.69 -24.17
CA THR A 339 -60.15 -6.45 -24.66
C THR A 339 -60.39 -7.13 -26.01
N GLU A 340 -59.43 -7.01 -26.94
CA GLU A 340 -59.49 -7.68 -28.25
C GLU A 340 -59.51 -9.21 -28.10
N LYS A 341 -58.69 -9.76 -27.20
CA LYS A 341 -58.72 -11.19 -26.87
C LYS A 341 -60.10 -11.62 -26.37
N LYS A 342 -60.73 -10.83 -25.50
CA LYS A 342 -62.06 -11.13 -24.97
C LYS A 342 -63.12 -11.16 -26.08
N ASP A 343 -63.03 -10.27 -27.06
CA ASP A 343 -63.94 -10.24 -28.20
C ASP A 343 -63.74 -11.46 -29.12
N VAL A 344 -62.48 -11.82 -29.39
CA VAL A 344 -62.12 -13.05 -30.14
C VAL A 344 -62.62 -14.31 -29.41
N ASP A 345 -62.43 -14.38 -28.09
CA ASP A 345 -62.93 -15.49 -27.26
C ASP A 345 -64.46 -15.63 -27.35
N ALA A 346 -65.19 -14.52 -27.35
CA ALA A 346 -66.64 -14.50 -27.53
C ALA A 346 -67.04 -14.97 -28.95
N ASN A 347 -66.32 -14.54 -29.99
CA ASN A 347 -66.54 -15.00 -31.36
C ASN A 347 -66.33 -16.52 -31.51
N ILE A 348 -65.26 -17.07 -30.91
CA ILE A 348 -65.01 -18.51 -30.91
C ILE A 348 -66.14 -19.27 -30.20
N GLN A 349 -66.66 -18.74 -29.08
CA GLN A 349 -67.79 -19.34 -28.35
C GLN A 349 -69.08 -19.34 -29.18
N THR A 350 -69.39 -18.24 -29.89
CA THR A 350 -70.58 -18.17 -30.75
C THR A 350 -70.49 -19.13 -31.94
N LEU A 351 -69.32 -19.19 -32.61
CA LEU A 351 -69.05 -20.16 -33.68
C LEU A 351 -69.22 -21.61 -33.19
N ASN A 352 -68.71 -21.93 -31.99
CA ASN A 352 -68.90 -23.24 -31.37
C ASN A 352 -70.38 -23.57 -31.12
N ALA A 353 -71.16 -22.62 -30.60
CA ALA A 353 -72.57 -22.81 -30.32
C ALA A 353 -73.38 -23.03 -31.62
N GLN A 354 -73.06 -22.31 -32.70
CA GLN A 354 -73.69 -22.48 -34.00
C GLN A 354 -73.41 -23.88 -34.60
N ILE A 355 -72.15 -24.33 -34.56
CA ILE A 355 -71.76 -25.66 -35.05
C ILE A 355 -72.46 -26.77 -34.23
N THR A 356 -72.57 -26.60 -32.91
CA THR A 356 -73.15 -27.61 -32.01
C THR A 356 -74.68 -27.70 -32.11
N SER A 357 -75.36 -26.57 -32.35
CA SER A 357 -76.82 -26.50 -32.40
C SER A 357 -77.43 -27.01 -33.73
N ASN A 358 -76.66 -27.04 -34.82
CA ASN A 358 -77.12 -27.55 -36.12
C ASN A 358 -76.08 -28.44 -36.82
N PRO A 359 -75.86 -29.69 -36.36
CA PRO A 359 -74.74 -30.52 -36.78
C PRO A 359 -74.80 -31.01 -38.25
N LEU A 360 -75.96 -30.96 -38.91
CA LEU A 360 -76.17 -31.44 -40.30
C LEU A 360 -76.17 -30.32 -41.36
N SER A 361 -75.82 -29.08 -40.98
CA SER A 361 -75.78 -27.94 -41.89
C SER A 361 -74.60 -28.01 -42.87
N PRO A 362 -74.81 -27.79 -44.19
CA PRO A 362 -73.73 -27.74 -45.18
C PRO A 362 -72.72 -26.61 -44.95
N ASN A 363 -73.05 -25.62 -44.10
CA ASN A 363 -72.16 -24.50 -43.76
C ASN A 363 -71.21 -24.78 -42.58
N ASN A 364 -71.28 -25.96 -41.95
CA ASN A 364 -70.47 -26.27 -40.78
C ASN A 364 -68.96 -26.36 -41.07
N GLU A 365 -68.57 -26.79 -42.28
CA GLU A 365 -67.15 -26.86 -42.68
C GLU A 365 -66.52 -25.47 -42.81
N SER A 366 -67.22 -24.49 -43.38
CA SER A 366 -66.73 -23.11 -43.50
C SER A 366 -66.70 -22.40 -42.14
N LEU A 367 -67.69 -22.65 -41.27
CA LEU A 367 -67.69 -22.16 -39.89
C LEU A 367 -66.53 -22.75 -39.07
N ALA A 368 -66.17 -24.02 -39.30
CA ALA A 368 -65.01 -24.65 -38.67
C ALA A 368 -63.69 -23.99 -39.13
N GLN A 369 -63.55 -23.69 -40.43
CA GLN A 369 -62.39 -22.97 -40.96
C GLN A 369 -62.26 -21.56 -40.36
N VAL A 370 -63.35 -20.80 -40.25
CA VAL A 370 -63.33 -19.45 -39.64
C VAL A 370 -62.96 -19.52 -38.16
N LYS A 371 -63.47 -20.52 -37.43
CA LYS A 371 -63.10 -20.76 -36.04
C LYS A 371 -61.60 -21.07 -35.90
N ASP A 372 -61.02 -21.85 -36.81
CA ASP A 372 -59.58 -22.15 -36.76
C ASP A 372 -58.72 -20.91 -37.03
N VAL A 373 -59.16 -20.00 -37.90
CA VAL A 373 -58.51 -18.69 -38.10
C VAL A 373 -58.59 -17.82 -36.84
N GLU A 374 -59.74 -17.75 -36.18
CA GLU A 374 -59.90 -16.99 -34.92
C GLU A 374 -59.03 -17.56 -33.78
N LYS A 375 -58.85 -18.89 -33.72
CA LYS A 375 -57.90 -19.50 -32.78
C LYS A 375 -56.45 -19.08 -33.03
N VAL A 376 -56.02 -19.01 -34.29
CA VAL A 376 -54.67 -18.52 -34.62
C VAL A 376 -54.50 -17.06 -34.17
N ARG A 377 -55.52 -16.22 -34.35
CA ARG A 377 -55.53 -14.84 -33.85
C ARG A 377 -55.48 -14.78 -32.32
N GLN A 378 -56.23 -15.65 -31.65
CA GLN A 378 -56.20 -15.79 -30.19
C GLN A 378 -54.78 -16.11 -29.70
N ASP A 379 -54.10 -17.08 -30.32
CA ASP A 379 -52.73 -17.47 -29.97
C ASP A 379 -51.74 -16.31 -30.16
N TYR A 380 -51.88 -15.53 -31.25
CA TYR A 380 -51.09 -14.32 -31.46
C TYR A 380 -51.30 -13.28 -30.35
N LEU A 381 -52.56 -13.01 -29.98
CA LEU A 381 -52.90 -12.06 -28.91
C LEU A 381 -52.38 -12.54 -27.55
N VAL A 382 -52.47 -13.84 -27.26
CA VAL A 382 -51.91 -14.43 -26.02
C VAL A 382 -50.40 -14.20 -25.95
N ASN A 383 -49.69 -14.41 -27.05
CA ASN A 383 -48.25 -14.16 -27.10
C ASN A 383 -47.92 -12.68 -26.87
N GLN A 384 -48.63 -11.75 -27.51
CA GLN A 384 -48.40 -10.31 -27.30
C GLN A 384 -48.71 -9.85 -25.88
N ILE A 385 -49.82 -10.32 -25.31
CA ILE A 385 -50.20 -10.07 -23.91
C ILE A 385 -49.07 -10.53 -22.98
N SER A 386 -48.52 -11.73 -23.21
CA SER A 386 -47.44 -12.25 -22.35
C SER A 386 -46.16 -11.38 -22.39
N VAL A 387 -45.84 -10.79 -23.55
CA VAL A 387 -44.68 -9.89 -23.69
C VAL A 387 -44.91 -8.57 -22.96
N GLU A 388 -46.09 -7.97 -23.09
CA GLU A 388 -46.43 -6.72 -22.39
C GLU A 388 -46.62 -6.93 -20.88
N GLU A 389 -47.16 -8.06 -20.45
CA GLU A 389 -47.22 -8.45 -19.04
C GLU A 389 -45.81 -8.58 -18.44
N GLN A 390 -44.86 -9.14 -19.20
CA GLN A 390 -43.48 -9.29 -18.76
C GLN A 390 -42.76 -7.93 -18.61
N SER A 391 -43.03 -6.97 -19.49
CA SER A 391 -42.46 -5.61 -19.38
C SER A 391 -43.07 -4.81 -18.22
N LEU A 392 -44.29 -5.17 -17.79
CA LEU A 392 -44.98 -4.61 -16.63
C LEU A 392 -44.71 -5.36 -15.32
N ALA A 393 -43.94 -6.46 -15.36
CA ALA A 393 -43.66 -7.25 -14.17
C ALA A 393 -42.81 -6.43 -13.16
N PRO A 394 -43.26 -6.31 -11.90
CA PRO A 394 -42.51 -5.58 -10.88
C PRO A 394 -41.20 -6.31 -10.57
N GLN A 395 -40.07 -5.63 -10.73
CA GLN A 395 -38.77 -6.17 -10.35
C GLN A 395 -38.60 -6.08 -8.83
N VAL A 396 -38.42 -7.24 -8.20
CA VAL A 396 -38.20 -7.36 -6.75
C VAL A 396 -36.75 -7.72 -6.49
N SER A 397 -36.15 -7.12 -5.46
CA SER A 397 -34.80 -7.46 -5.01
C SER A 397 -34.73 -8.93 -4.56
N GLU A 398 -33.81 -9.70 -5.14
CA GLU A 398 -33.51 -11.08 -4.73
C GLU A 398 -32.27 -11.16 -3.82
N GLY A 399 -31.76 -10.01 -3.41
CA GLY A 399 -30.57 -9.86 -2.58
C GLY A 399 -29.43 -9.16 -3.31
N PHE A 400 -28.56 -8.49 -2.55
CA PHE A 400 -27.58 -7.56 -3.08
C PHE A 400 -26.70 -8.14 -4.21
N LEU A 401 -26.11 -9.33 -4.02
CA LEU A 401 -25.22 -9.92 -5.03
C LEU A 401 -25.96 -10.28 -6.32
N LYS A 402 -27.16 -10.84 -6.19
CA LYS A 402 -28.01 -11.18 -7.34
C LYS A 402 -28.42 -9.90 -8.07
N ASP A 403 -28.89 -8.89 -7.36
CA ASP A 403 -29.31 -7.62 -7.96
C ASP A 403 -28.18 -6.94 -8.76
N ILE A 404 -26.94 -7.01 -8.26
CA ILE A 404 -25.77 -6.40 -8.90
C ILE A 404 -25.33 -7.16 -10.16
N LEU A 405 -25.40 -8.49 -10.14
CA LEU A 405 -24.87 -9.34 -11.22
C LEU A 405 -25.93 -9.75 -12.25
N THR A 406 -27.21 -9.71 -11.89
CA THR A 406 -28.32 -10.23 -12.70
C THR A 406 -28.94 -9.11 -13.53
N ASP A 407 -29.40 -9.48 -14.73
CA ASP A 407 -30.26 -8.69 -15.60
C ASP A 407 -31.54 -9.49 -15.94
N ALA A 408 -32.40 -8.97 -16.82
CA ALA A 408 -33.68 -9.60 -17.19
C ALA A 408 -33.59 -11.09 -17.60
N ASN A 409 -32.43 -11.53 -18.10
CA ASN A 409 -32.19 -12.90 -18.58
C ASN A 409 -31.26 -13.74 -17.66
N GLY A 410 -30.97 -13.30 -16.43
CA GLY A 410 -30.03 -13.97 -15.53
C GLY A 410 -28.71 -13.22 -15.34
N ILE A 411 -27.66 -13.91 -14.87
CA ILE A 411 -26.35 -13.29 -14.60
C ILE A 411 -25.79 -12.72 -15.90
N SER A 412 -25.57 -11.41 -15.91
CA SER A 412 -25.02 -10.68 -17.05
C SER A 412 -23.50 -10.63 -16.99
N PHE A 413 -22.86 -11.00 -18.10
CA PHE A 413 -21.42 -10.94 -18.22
C PHE A 413 -20.87 -9.51 -18.11
N HIS A 414 -21.54 -8.51 -18.71
CA HIS A 414 -21.06 -7.12 -18.66
C HIS A 414 -21.16 -6.52 -17.25
N ARG A 415 -22.20 -6.90 -16.47
CA ARG A 415 -22.35 -6.49 -15.05
C ARG A 415 -21.27 -7.13 -14.20
N PHE A 416 -20.94 -8.39 -14.47
CA PHE A 416 -19.84 -9.09 -13.84
C PHE A 416 -18.48 -8.43 -14.14
N GLN A 417 -18.21 -8.09 -15.41
CA GLN A 417 -16.99 -7.37 -15.79
C GLN A 417 -16.87 -6.02 -15.06
N MET A 418 -17.96 -5.27 -14.99
CA MET A 418 -18.05 -4.00 -14.27
C MET A 418 -17.70 -4.13 -12.78
N ALA A 419 -18.38 -5.05 -12.10
CA ALA A 419 -18.17 -5.30 -10.68
C ALA A 419 -16.73 -5.75 -10.40
N THR A 420 -16.19 -6.63 -11.26
CA THR A 420 -14.82 -7.15 -11.14
C THR A 420 -13.79 -6.03 -11.29
N TRP A 421 -13.89 -5.20 -12.33
CA TRP A 421 -12.98 -4.06 -12.52
C TRP A 421 -13.05 -3.05 -11.39
N THR A 422 -14.26 -2.80 -10.87
CA THR A 422 -14.44 -1.92 -9.70
C THR A 422 -13.69 -2.45 -8.49
N LEU A 423 -13.79 -3.75 -8.20
CA LEU A 423 -13.09 -4.38 -7.09
C LEU A 423 -11.57 -4.35 -7.27
N VAL A 424 -11.06 -4.77 -8.44
CA VAL A 424 -9.62 -4.82 -8.73
C VAL A 424 -8.99 -3.45 -8.60
N LEU A 425 -9.59 -2.43 -9.21
CA LEU A 425 -9.09 -1.07 -9.12
C LEU A 425 -9.24 -0.50 -7.72
N GLY A 426 -10.32 -0.83 -7.01
CA GLY A 426 -10.50 -0.46 -5.61
C GLY A 426 -9.38 -0.99 -4.72
N CYS A 427 -8.98 -2.25 -4.88
CA CYS A 427 -7.88 -2.85 -4.15
C CYS A 427 -6.53 -2.18 -4.48
N LEU A 428 -6.26 -1.93 -5.78
CA LEU A 428 -5.04 -1.22 -6.20
C LEU A 428 -4.99 0.21 -5.64
N PHE A 429 -6.14 0.89 -5.59
CA PHE A 429 -6.26 2.22 -5.02
C PHE A 429 -5.91 2.22 -3.54
N ILE A 430 -6.51 1.32 -2.76
CA ILE A 430 -6.19 1.17 -1.32
C ILE A 430 -4.71 0.87 -1.12
N TYR A 431 -4.14 -0.05 -1.92
CA TYR A 431 -2.73 -0.38 -1.85
C TYR A 431 -1.83 0.83 -2.11
N SER A 432 -2.13 1.63 -3.15
CA SER A 432 -1.37 2.84 -3.47
C SER A 432 -1.45 3.87 -2.33
N VAL A 433 -2.65 4.14 -1.83
CA VAL A 433 -2.87 5.11 -0.74
C VAL A 433 -2.16 4.65 0.54
N TRP A 434 -2.26 3.36 0.86
CA TRP A 434 -1.64 2.79 2.06
C TRP A 434 -0.12 2.74 1.98
N SER A 435 0.43 2.35 0.83
CA SER A 435 1.87 2.04 0.70
C SER A 435 2.68 3.21 0.17
N ARG A 436 2.12 4.04 -0.72
CA ARG A 436 2.81 5.14 -1.39
C ARG A 436 2.38 6.53 -0.91
N LEU A 437 1.38 6.62 -0.04
CA LEU A 437 0.84 7.89 0.46
C LEU A 437 0.43 8.86 -0.65
N SER A 438 -0.01 8.32 -1.79
CA SER A 438 -0.47 9.07 -2.94
C SER A 438 -1.64 8.34 -3.61
N MET A 439 -2.53 9.12 -4.21
CA MET A 439 -3.59 8.55 -5.05
C MET A 439 -2.95 7.90 -6.28
N PRO A 440 -3.49 6.76 -6.76
CA PRO A 440 -2.93 6.08 -7.92
C PRO A 440 -3.07 6.95 -9.17
N GLU A 441 -2.04 6.92 -10.02
CA GLU A 441 -2.11 7.40 -11.39
C GLU A 441 -2.49 6.24 -12.31
N PHE A 442 -3.65 6.32 -12.95
CA PHE A 442 -4.10 5.32 -13.89
C PHE A 442 -3.74 5.75 -15.31
N SER A 443 -3.22 4.83 -16.12
CA SER A 443 -2.89 5.15 -17.50
C SER A 443 -4.14 5.54 -18.29
N ALA A 444 -3.98 6.41 -19.29
CA ALA A 444 -5.07 6.80 -20.18
C ALA A 444 -5.75 5.57 -20.81
N THR A 445 -4.98 4.57 -21.22
CA THR A 445 -5.51 3.31 -21.79
C THR A 445 -6.41 2.56 -20.80
N LEU A 446 -6.03 2.49 -19.52
CA LEU A 446 -6.83 1.83 -18.49
C LEU A 446 -8.13 2.60 -18.22
N LEU A 447 -8.07 3.93 -18.15
CA LEU A 447 -9.26 4.78 -18.00
C LEU A 447 -10.18 4.69 -19.22
N THR A 448 -9.64 4.64 -20.43
CA THR A 448 -10.40 4.42 -21.67
C THR A 448 -11.08 3.05 -21.65
N LEU A 449 -10.38 2.00 -21.22
CA LEU A 449 -10.98 0.66 -21.09
C LEU A 449 -12.19 0.68 -20.15
N LEU A 450 -12.10 1.40 -19.03
CA LEU A 450 -13.22 1.56 -18.10
C LEU A 450 -14.37 2.35 -18.74
N GLY A 451 -14.06 3.43 -19.46
CA GLY A 451 -15.05 4.23 -20.18
C GLY A 451 -15.79 3.43 -21.24
N ILE A 452 -15.08 2.61 -22.04
CA ILE A 452 -15.68 1.72 -23.04
C ILE A 452 -16.59 0.71 -22.35
N SER A 453 -16.07 0.02 -21.34
CA SER A 453 -16.83 -0.97 -20.59
C SER A 453 -18.11 -0.35 -20.03
N ALA A 454 -18.03 0.87 -19.46
CA ALA A 454 -19.15 1.60 -18.90
C ALA A 454 -20.18 2.02 -19.95
N GLY A 455 -19.70 2.47 -21.11
CA GLY A 455 -20.52 2.74 -22.29
C GLY A 455 -21.23 1.49 -22.81
N THR A 456 -20.55 0.34 -22.82
CA THR A 456 -21.14 -0.95 -23.21
C THR A 456 -22.28 -1.34 -22.27
N TYR A 457 -22.10 -1.17 -20.96
CA TYR A 457 -23.18 -1.40 -19.98
C TYR A 457 -24.40 -0.50 -20.26
N LEU A 458 -24.19 0.79 -20.50
CA LEU A 458 -25.29 1.70 -20.85
C LEU A 458 -25.97 1.31 -22.16
N GLY A 459 -25.18 0.94 -23.18
CA GLY A 459 -25.68 0.48 -24.46
C GLY A 459 -26.63 -0.71 -24.32
N PHE A 460 -26.24 -1.73 -23.55
CA PHE A 460 -27.10 -2.88 -23.28
C PHE A 460 -28.32 -2.57 -22.40
N LYS A 461 -28.31 -1.47 -21.65
CA LYS A 461 -29.46 -1.06 -20.82
C LYS A 461 -30.56 -0.40 -21.66
N ILE A 462 -30.20 0.20 -22.80
CA ILE A 462 -31.13 0.81 -23.75
C ILE A 462 -31.82 -0.32 -24.54
N PRO A 463 -33.16 -0.45 -24.48
CA PRO A 463 -33.86 -1.42 -25.31
C PRO A 463 -33.75 -1.02 -26.79
N GLU A 464 -33.58 -2.01 -27.67
CA GLU A 464 -33.74 -1.78 -29.12
C GLU A 464 -35.14 -1.23 -29.39
N LYS A 465 -35.22 -0.15 -30.17
CA LYS A 465 -36.49 0.52 -30.52
C LYS A 465 -37.28 -0.25 -31.55
#